data_AF-R4K487-F1
#
_entry.id   AF-R4K487-F1
#
_cell.length_a   1.000
_cell.length_b   1.000
_cell.length_c   1.000
_cell.angle_alpha   90.00
_cell.angle_beta   90.00
_cell.angle_gamma   90.00
#
_symmetry.space_group_name_H-M   'P 1'
#
loop_
_entity.id
_entity.type
_entity.pdbx_description
1 polymer ?
#
loop_
_entity_poly.entity_id
_entity_poly.type
_entity_poly.pdbx_seq_one_letter_code
_entity_poly.pdbx_strand_id
1 'polypeptide(L)'
;MADLKEILGEELYNQVKAKEGDNKIAVVSDGSYIPVDKFNSINDTKKGLADQVKNLTGQIDGLKTTVDEYEKLKPQLEAMKTAAGENPLLKKQLEDLQEQLGAYPKQIEDLQNENKGWSEKYKDTQITSAIKLGLLNAKVKSGYEDLLLPKFDKTKIELDEDGTVKGFDDQLKVVREGFKDLFVEPIPGNSGANPPGGGNEPPKDESKMTDTEWFAAHTKQQ
;
A
#
# COMPACT_ATOMS: atom_id res chain seq x y z
N MET A 1 -35.27 -63.84 65.23
CA MET A 1 -35.91 -62.93 66.19
C MET A 1 -36.38 -63.80 67.34
N ALA A 2 -36.13 -63.40 68.59
CA ALA A 2 -36.51 -64.20 69.75
C ALA A 2 -38.04 -64.21 69.89
N ASP A 3 -38.62 -65.37 70.18
CA ASP A 3 -40.07 -65.49 70.40
C ASP A 3 -40.49 -64.75 71.68
N LEU A 4 -41.72 -64.24 71.75
CA LEU A 4 -42.21 -63.46 72.90
C LEU A 4 -42.05 -64.23 74.24
N LYS A 5 -42.20 -65.57 74.19
CA LYS A 5 -41.98 -66.46 75.35
C LYS A 5 -40.52 -66.53 75.78
N GLU A 6 -39.58 -66.42 74.84
CA GLU A 6 -38.15 -66.41 75.09
C GLU A 6 -37.70 -65.09 75.73
N ILE A 7 -38.27 -63.96 75.30
CA ILE A 7 -37.95 -62.63 75.84
C ILE A 7 -38.50 -62.45 77.26
N LEU A 8 -39.73 -62.89 77.51
CA LEU A 8 -40.41 -62.68 78.79
C LEU A 8 -40.12 -63.78 79.82
N GLY A 9 -39.69 -64.97 79.40
CA GLY A 9 -39.63 -66.16 80.24
C GLY A 9 -41.01 -66.77 80.51
N GLU A 10 -41.05 -68.03 80.96
CA GLU A 10 -42.29 -68.82 81.05
C GLU A 10 -43.36 -68.22 81.97
N GLU A 11 -42.97 -67.73 83.14
CA GLU A 11 -43.92 -67.25 84.15
C GLU A 11 -44.58 -65.92 83.73
N LEU A 12 -43.78 -64.95 83.27
CA LEU A 12 -44.30 -63.67 82.79
C LEU A 12 -45.08 -63.82 81.48
N TYR A 13 -44.63 -64.68 80.56
CA TYR A 13 -45.36 -64.96 79.33
C TYR A 13 -46.77 -65.49 79.62
N ASN A 14 -46.89 -66.44 80.56
CA ASN A 14 -48.20 -67.00 80.94
C ASN A 14 -49.11 -65.96 81.59
N GLN A 15 -48.58 -65.09 82.46
CA GLN A 15 -49.36 -63.99 83.06
C GLN A 15 -49.83 -62.97 82.01
N VAL A 16 -48.98 -62.65 81.04
CA VAL A 16 -49.32 -61.75 79.93
C VAL A 16 -50.38 -62.39 79.03
N LYS A 17 -50.23 -63.68 78.67
CA LYS A 17 -51.24 -64.43 77.89
C LYS A 17 -52.60 -64.49 78.58
N ALA A 18 -52.62 -64.71 79.90
CA ALA A 18 -53.86 -64.75 80.67
C ALA A 18 -54.60 -63.40 80.68
N LYS A 19 -53.87 -62.27 80.67
CA LYS A 19 -54.47 -60.92 80.63
C LYS A 19 -54.80 -60.44 79.22
N GLU A 20 -54.08 -60.93 78.23
CA GLU A 20 -54.28 -60.59 76.82
C GLU A 20 -55.58 -61.19 76.28
N GLY A 21 -56.01 -62.36 76.78
CA GLY A 21 -57.23 -63.03 76.34
C GLY A 21 -57.15 -63.43 74.87
N ASP A 22 -58.16 -63.07 74.08
CA ASP A 22 -58.23 -63.36 72.64
C ASP A 22 -57.42 -62.39 71.76
N ASN A 23 -56.81 -61.36 72.36
CA ASN A 23 -55.99 -60.43 71.61
C ASN A 23 -54.69 -61.13 71.13
N LYS A 24 -54.08 -60.60 70.06
CA LYS A 24 -52.79 -61.10 69.54
C LYS A 24 -51.70 -60.04 69.76
N ILE A 25 -50.68 -60.34 70.56
CA ILE A 25 -49.48 -59.51 70.72
C ILE A 25 -48.54 -59.85 69.57
N ALA A 26 -48.27 -58.85 68.74
CA ALA A 26 -47.15 -58.88 67.80
C ALA A 26 -45.93 -58.22 68.44
N VAL A 27 -44.76 -58.84 68.28
CA VAL A 27 -43.48 -58.20 68.63
C VAL A 27 -43.12 -57.23 67.50
N VAL A 28 -43.43 -55.95 67.68
CA VAL A 28 -43.31 -54.90 66.64
C VAL A 28 -41.85 -54.51 66.34
N SER A 29 -40.88 -55.03 67.09
CA SER A 29 -39.45 -54.73 66.93
C SER A 29 -38.72 -55.67 65.97
N ASP A 30 -39.44 -56.42 65.14
CA ASP A 30 -38.89 -57.32 64.12
C ASP A 30 -38.35 -56.58 62.86
N GLY A 31 -38.52 -55.27 62.80
CA GLY A 31 -38.15 -54.49 61.62
C GLY A 31 -39.16 -54.55 60.48
N SER A 32 -40.29 -55.26 60.65
CA SER A 32 -41.40 -55.28 59.70
C SER A 32 -42.30 -54.04 59.81
N TYR A 33 -42.22 -53.29 60.91
CA TYR A 33 -43.02 -52.08 61.14
C TYR A 33 -42.17 -50.80 61.04
N ILE A 34 -42.50 -49.94 60.07
CA ILE A 34 -41.89 -48.62 59.91
C ILE A 34 -42.83 -47.57 60.50
N PRO A 35 -42.40 -46.78 61.51
CA PRO A 35 -43.20 -45.69 62.06
C PRO A 35 -43.61 -44.68 60.98
N VAL A 36 -44.87 -44.24 61.01
CA VAL A 36 -45.45 -43.31 60.02
C VAL A 36 -44.61 -42.03 59.88
N ASP A 37 -44.08 -41.49 60.97
CA ASP A 37 -43.22 -40.30 60.93
C ASP A 37 -41.92 -40.53 60.13
N LYS A 38 -41.33 -41.73 60.27
CA LYS A 38 -40.12 -42.09 59.53
C LYS A 38 -40.42 -42.32 58.05
N PHE A 39 -41.57 -42.91 57.73
CA PHE A 39 -42.04 -43.03 56.36
C PHE A 39 -42.28 -41.65 55.72
N ASN A 40 -42.99 -40.76 56.41
CA ASN A 40 -43.28 -39.41 55.92
C ASN A 40 -41.99 -38.59 55.73
N SER A 41 -41.08 -38.62 56.70
CA SER A 41 -39.78 -37.94 56.60
C SER A 41 -38.95 -38.42 55.40
N ILE A 42 -38.91 -39.73 55.17
CA ILE A 42 -38.22 -40.31 54.00
C ILE A 42 -38.89 -39.86 52.71
N ASN A 43 -40.22 -39.84 52.66
CA ASN A 43 -40.96 -39.44 51.47
C ASN A 43 -40.78 -37.95 51.14
N ASP A 44 -40.78 -37.09 52.16
CA ASP A 44 -40.50 -35.66 52.02
C ASP A 44 -39.06 -35.42 51.55
N THR A 45 -38.10 -36.17 52.11
CA THR A 45 -36.69 -36.13 51.68
C THR A 45 -36.55 -36.57 50.22
N LYS A 46 -37.22 -37.66 49.83
CA LYS A 46 -37.23 -38.15 48.45
C LYS A 46 -37.81 -37.13 47.49
N LYS A 47 -38.88 -36.44 47.88
CA LYS A 47 -39.50 -35.37 47.09
C LYS A 47 -38.53 -34.18 46.93
N GLY A 48 -37.89 -33.75 48.01
CA GLY A 48 -36.87 -32.70 47.97
C GLY A 48 -35.67 -33.04 47.08
N LEU A 49 -35.16 -34.29 47.17
CA LEU A 49 -34.10 -34.77 46.29
C LEU A 49 -34.55 -34.82 44.82
N ALA A 50 -35.80 -35.24 44.55
CA ALA A 50 -36.34 -35.25 43.19
C ALA A 50 -36.43 -33.82 42.60
N ASP A 51 -36.85 -32.85 43.40
CA ASP A 51 -36.89 -31.44 43.00
C ASP A 51 -35.50 -30.87 42.75
N GLN A 52 -34.51 -31.22 43.59
CA GLN A 52 -33.10 -30.84 43.36
C GLN A 52 -32.54 -31.45 42.08
N VAL A 53 -32.79 -32.72 41.82
CA VAL A 53 -32.36 -33.39 40.58
C VAL A 53 -32.99 -32.70 39.37
N LYS A 54 -34.28 -32.36 39.42
CA LYS A 54 -34.96 -31.63 38.34
C LYS A 54 -34.34 -30.25 38.09
N ASN A 55 -33.99 -29.52 39.15
CA ASN A 55 -33.33 -28.23 39.06
C ASN A 55 -31.94 -28.35 38.43
N LEU A 56 -31.11 -29.26 38.93
CA LEU A 56 -29.76 -29.51 38.42
C LEU A 56 -29.78 -29.95 36.95
N THR A 57 -30.71 -30.82 36.55
CA THR A 57 -30.89 -31.19 35.14
C THR A 57 -31.18 -29.98 34.27
N GLY A 58 -32.09 -29.10 34.70
CA GLY A 58 -32.39 -27.86 33.98
C GLY A 58 -31.18 -26.92 33.87
N GLN A 59 -30.36 -26.81 34.94
CA GLN A 59 -29.13 -26.03 34.90
C GLN A 59 -28.10 -26.62 33.92
N ILE A 60 -27.96 -27.95 33.90
CA ILE A 60 -27.06 -28.66 32.98
C ILE A 60 -27.49 -28.43 31.53
N ASP A 61 -28.80 -28.53 31.24
CA ASP A 61 -29.33 -28.30 29.89
C ASP A 61 -29.10 -26.85 29.42
N GLY A 62 -29.27 -25.88 30.33
CA GLY A 62 -28.96 -24.47 30.07
C GLY A 62 -27.47 -24.25 29.77
N LEU A 63 -26.58 -24.77 30.62
CA LEU A 63 -25.13 -24.68 30.42
C LEU A 63 -24.69 -25.33 29.10
N LYS A 64 -25.27 -26.48 28.75
CA LYS A 64 -24.97 -27.17 27.49
C LYS A 64 -25.33 -26.32 26.28
N THR A 65 -26.46 -25.65 26.32
CA THR A 65 -26.89 -24.74 25.25
C THR A 65 -25.91 -23.56 25.10
N THR A 66 -25.47 -22.96 26.20
CA THR A 66 -24.47 -21.87 26.17
C THR A 66 -23.11 -22.35 25.63
N VAL A 67 -22.68 -23.57 25.98
CA VAL A 67 -21.45 -24.16 25.43
C VAL A 67 -21.57 -24.37 23.92
N ASP A 68 -22.71 -24.89 23.44
CA ASP A 68 -22.96 -25.11 22.02
C ASP A 68 -22.96 -23.79 21.22
N GLU A 69 -23.47 -22.70 21.80
CA GLU A 69 -23.41 -21.36 21.21
C GLU A 69 -21.98 -20.81 21.16
N TYR A 70 -21.21 -20.99 22.23
CA TYR A 70 -19.80 -20.56 22.29
C TYR A 70 -18.94 -21.28 21.25
N GLU A 71 -19.09 -22.59 21.10
CA GLU A 71 -18.37 -23.37 20.09
C GLU A 71 -18.71 -22.93 18.65
N LYS A 72 -19.92 -22.41 18.41
CA LYS A 72 -20.30 -21.82 17.10
C LYS A 72 -19.71 -20.42 16.89
N LEU A 73 -19.56 -19.62 17.95
CA LEU A 73 -19.01 -18.26 17.89
C LEU A 73 -17.48 -18.24 17.75
N LYS A 74 -16.80 -19.21 18.36
CA LYS A 74 -15.33 -19.33 18.33
C LYS A 74 -14.72 -19.30 16.91
N PRO A 75 -15.18 -20.08 15.91
CA PRO A 75 -14.63 -20.02 14.56
C PRO A 75 -14.93 -18.69 13.86
N GLN A 76 -16.05 -18.02 14.17
CA GLN A 76 -16.37 -16.70 13.61
C GLN A 76 -15.39 -15.64 14.12
N LEU A 77 -15.03 -15.69 15.40
CA LEU A 77 -14.03 -14.80 15.99
C LEU A 77 -12.65 -14.98 15.35
N GLU A 78 -12.23 -16.23 15.14
CA GLU A 78 -10.96 -16.52 14.48
C GLU A 78 -10.95 -16.10 13.00
N ALA A 79 -12.05 -16.33 12.28
CA ALA A 79 -12.20 -15.84 10.90
C ALA A 79 -12.11 -14.30 10.82
N MET A 80 -12.74 -13.59 11.77
CA MET A 80 -12.72 -12.13 11.82
C MET A 80 -11.33 -11.56 12.15
N LYS A 81 -10.55 -12.23 13.02
CA LYS A 81 -9.15 -11.85 13.30
C LYS A 81 -8.25 -12.01 12.07
N THR A 82 -8.38 -13.13 11.36
CA THR A 82 -7.61 -13.38 10.12
C THR A 82 -7.96 -12.36 9.04
N ALA A 83 -9.25 -12.09 8.82
CA ALA A 83 -9.69 -11.09 7.84
C ALA A 83 -9.24 -9.65 8.17
N ALA A 84 -9.11 -9.31 9.46
CA ALA A 84 -8.60 -8.01 9.89
C ALA A 84 -7.06 -7.89 9.77
N GLY A 85 -6.32 -8.99 9.92
CA GLY A 85 -4.86 -9.03 9.78
C GLY A 85 -4.37 -9.12 8.32
N GLU A 86 -5.20 -9.66 7.43
CA GLU A 86 -4.91 -9.81 6.01
C GLU A 86 -5.93 -9.03 5.18
N ASN A 87 -5.73 -7.73 5.02
CA ASN A 87 -6.44 -7.00 3.96
C ASN A 87 -5.57 -7.05 2.68
N PRO A 88 -5.73 -8.06 1.81
CA PRO A 88 -4.87 -8.25 0.65
C PRO A 88 -4.90 -7.07 -0.32
N LEU A 89 -5.99 -6.29 -0.32
CA LEU A 89 -6.08 -5.05 -1.10
C LEU A 89 -5.12 -3.99 -0.57
N LEU A 90 -5.07 -3.77 0.74
CA LEU A 90 -4.10 -2.81 1.33
C LEU A 90 -2.66 -3.28 1.14
N LYS A 91 -2.39 -4.58 1.29
CA LYS A 91 -1.04 -5.11 1.08
C LYS A 91 -0.58 -4.92 -0.36
N LYS A 92 -1.44 -5.26 -1.32
CA LYS A 92 -1.15 -5.03 -2.74
C LYS A 92 -0.97 -3.55 -3.08
N GLN A 93 -1.83 -2.68 -2.54
CA GLN A 93 -1.69 -1.23 -2.72
C GLN A 93 -0.36 -0.70 -2.16
N LEU A 94 0.11 -1.23 -1.02
CA LEU A 94 1.41 -0.85 -0.46
C LEU A 94 2.57 -1.34 -1.32
N GLU A 95 2.52 -2.57 -1.84
CA GLU A 95 3.52 -3.11 -2.76
C GLU A 95 3.59 -2.29 -4.06
N ASP A 96 2.44 -2.00 -4.69
CA ASP A 96 2.35 -1.18 -5.91
C ASP A 96 2.90 0.24 -5.68
N LEU A 97 2.57 0.87 -4.55
CA LEU A 97 3.09 2.19 -4.19
C LEU A 97 4.61 2.19 -3.93
N GLN A 98 5.13 1.14 -3.31
CA GLN A 98 6.57 0.98 -3.09
C GLN A 98 7.33 0.81 -4.41
N GLU A 99 6.77 0.04 -5.35
CA GLU A 99 7.36 -0.12 -6.69
C GLU A 99 7.36 1.20 -7.47
N GLN A 100 6.24 1.94 -7.46
CA GLN A 100 6.16 3.27 -8.09
C GLN A 100 7.17 4.25 -7.46
N LEU A 101 7.28 4.28 -6.14
CA LEU A 101 8.26 5.13 -5.43
C LEU A 101 9.71 4.78 -5.81
N GLY A 102 10.00 3.50 -6.06
CA GLY A 102 11.31 3.05 -6.54
C GLY A 102 11.62 3.45 -7.99
N ALA A 103 10.62 3.68 -8.82
CA ALA A 103 10.79 4.03 -10.23
C ALA A 103 11.08 5.52 -10.47
N TYR A 104 10.50 6.42 -9.66
CA TYR A 104 10.66 7.87 -9.83
C TYR A 104 12.12 8.38 -9.82
N PRO A 105 13.02 7.92 -8.94
CA PRO A 105 14.41 8.38 -8.95
C PRO A 105 15.11 8.15 -10.29
N LYS A 106 14.88 6.99 -10.90
CA LYS A 106 15.48 6.65 -12.20
C LYS A 106 14.91 7.53 -13.32
N GLN A 107 13.60 7.76 -13.33
CA GLN A 107 12.98 8.67 -14.29
C GLN A 107 13.49 10.11 -14.16
N ILE A 108 13.71 10.59 -12.94
CA ILE A 108 14.28 11.91 -12.68
C ILE A 108 15.72 11.99 -13.20
N GLU A 109 16.53 10.96 -12.94
CA GLU A 109 17.91 10.88 -13.43
C GLU A 109 17.97 10.85 -14.97
N ASP A 110 17.13 10.03 -15.61
CA ASP A 110 17.03 9.94 -17.06
C ASP A 110 16.64 11.29 -17.68
N LEU A 111 15.61 11.96 -17.15
CA LEU A 111 15.17 13.28 -17.60
C LEU A 111 16.24 14.36 -17.39
N GLN A 112 16.97 14.33 -16.29
CA GLN A 112 18.07 15.27 -16.04
C GLN A 112 19.21 15.08 -17.05
N ASN A 113 19.56 13.84 -17.36
CA ASN A 113 20.59 13.51 -18.35
C ASN A 113 20.16 13.91 -19.77
N GLU A 114 18.91 13.63 -20.14
CA GLU A 114 18.35 14.06 -21.42
C GLU A 114 18.34 15.59 -21.55
N ASN A 115 17.86 16.32 -20.54
CA ASN A 115 17.85 17.78 -20.53
C ASN A 115 19.25 18.38 -20.64
N LYS A 116 20.24 17.79 -19.95
CA LYS A 116 21.64 18.22 -20.09
C LYS A 116 22.13 18.02 -21.52
N GLY A 117 21.87 16.86 -22.12
CA GLY A 117 22.24 16.56 -23.51
C GLY A 117 21.57 17.49 -24.52
N TRP A 118 20.29 17.80 -24.34
CA TRP A 118 19.57 18.75 -25.19
C TRP A 118 20.10 20.17 -25.05
N SER A 119 20.38 20.64 -23.84
CA SER A 119 20.98 21.96 -23.59
C SER A 119 22.34 22.10 -24.26
N GLU A 120 23.19 21.07 -24.22
CA GLU A 120 24.50 21.08 -24.86
C GLU A 120 24.38 21.13 -26.40
N LYS A 121 23.51 20.30 -26.98
CA LYS A 121 23.23 20.30 -28.44
C LYS A 121 22.65 21.62 -28.92
N TYR A 122 21.76 22.22 -28.14
CA TYR A 122 21.14 23.50 -28.46
C TYR A 122 22.20 24.60 -28.54
N LYS A 123 23.06 24.71 -27.52
CA LYS A 123 24.18 25.67 -27.51
C LYS A 123 25.15 25.44 -28.67
N ASP A 124 25.52 24.19 -28.95
CA ASP A 124 26.41 23.88 -30.07
C ASP A 124 25.80 24.29 -31.42
N THR A 125 24.50 24.07 -31.61
CA THR A 125 23.78 24.45 -32.83
C THR A 125 23.72 25.97 -32.98
N GLN A 126 23.43 26.70 -31.90
CA GLN A 126 23.42 28.17 -31.89
C GLN A 126 24.79 28.74 -32.24
N ILE A 127 25.86 28.25 -31.61
CA ILE A 127 27.24 28.66 -31.90
C ILE A 127 27.62 28.32 -33.34
N THR A 128 27.27 27.13 -33.81
CA THR A 128 27.54 26.71 -35.20
C THR A 128 26.86 27.64 -36.22
N SER A 129 25.58 27.95 -36.01
CA SER A 129 24.83 28.87 -36.87
C SER A 129 25.41 30.27 -36.85
N ALA A 130 25.76 30.78 -35.67
CA ALA A 130 26.39 32.08 -35.49
C ALA A 130 27.74 32.19 -36.24
N ILE A 131 28.60 31.18 -36.14
CA ILE A 131 29.88 31.14 -36.86
C ILE A 131 29.64 31.14 -38.38
N LYS A 132 28.70 30.32 -38.87
CA LYS A 132 28.39 30.26 -40.31
C LYS A 132 27.89 31.61 -40.84
N LEU A 133 26.99 32.27 -40.12
CA LEU A 133 26.52 33.61 -40.47
C LEU A 133 27.64 34.64 -40.42
N GLY A 134 28.51 34.59 -39.40
CA GLY A 134 29.68 35.45 -39.30
C GLY A 134 30.65 35.27 -40.48
N LEU A 135 30.90 34.02 -40.91
CA LEU A 135 31.75 33.71 -42.06
C LEU A 135 31.17 34.23 -43.39
N LEU A 136 29.85 34.08 -43.58
CA LEU A 136 29.14 34.63 -44.73
C LEU A 136 29.24 36.17 -44.78
N ASN A 137 29.02 36.82 -43.63
CA ASN A 137 29.19 38.27 -43.49
C ASN A 137 30.64 38.70 -43.74
N ALA A 138 31.60 37.87 -43.34
CA ALA A 138 33.02 38.05 -43.59
C ALA A 138 33.45 37.78 -45.05
N LYS A 139 32.50 37.49 -45.95
CA LYS A 139 32.73 37.23 -47.39
C LYS A 139 33.60 35.98 -47.65
N VAL A 140 33.39 34.92 -46.88
CA VAL A 140 33.87 33.60 -47.28
C VAL A 140 33.27 33.21 -48.64
N LYS A 141 34.03 32.48 -49.46
CA LYS A 141 33.51 31.87 -50.68
C LYS A 141 32.39 30.89 -50.31
N SER A 142 31.32 30.88 -51.12
CA SER A 142 30.15 30.03 -50.90
C SER A 142 30.54 28.56 -50.78
N GLY A 143 30.06 27.88 -49.74
CA GLY A 143 30.26 26.44 -49.52
C GLY A 143 31.54 26.08 -48.74
N TYR A 144 32.33 27.08 -48.34
CA TYR A 144 33.54 26.86 -47.52
C TYR A 144 33.31 27.12 -46.03
N GLU A 145 32.10 27.47 -45.61
CA GLU A 145 31.73 27.72 -44.21
C GLU A 145 32.01 26.48 -43.35
N ASP A 146 31.59 25.31 -43.82
CA ASP A 146 31.79 24.03 -43.12
C ASP A 146 33.26 23.61 -43.07
N LEU A 147 34.08 24.04 -44.02
CA LEU A 147 35.53 23.78 -44.01
C LEU A 147 36.25 24.62 -42.95
N LEU A 148 35.75 25.83 -42.70
CA LEU A 148 36.32 26.75 -41.73
C LEU A 148 35.75 26.58 -40.32
N LEU A 149 34.55 26.01 -40.19
CA LEU A 149 33.90 25.77 -38.89
C LEU A 149 34.79 25.06 -37.85
N PRO A 150 35.57 23.99 -38.18
CA PRO A 150 36.46 23.33 -37.24
C PRO A 150 37.67 24.17 -36.80
N LYS A 151 37.91 25.34 -37.43
CA LYS A 151 38.98 26.26 -37.07
C LYS A 151 38.58 27.21 -35.95
N PHE A 152 37.30 27.26 -35.61
CA PHE A 152 36.78 28.04 -34.50
C PHE A 152 36.69 27.18 -33.24
N ASP A 153 37.27 27.69 -32.16
CA ASP A 153 37.08 27.19 -30.81
C ASP A 153 35.72 27.67 -30.30
N LYS A 154 34.71 26.80 -30.44
CA LYS A 154 33.32 27.05 -30.01
C LYS A 154 33.22 27.37 -28.52
N THR A 155 34.17 26.92 -27.69
CA THR A 155 34.13 27.18 -26.23
C THR A 155 34.50 28.62 -25.88
N LYS A 156 35.11 29.36 -26.82
CA LYS A 156 35.48 30.77 -26.68
C LYS A 156 34.50 31.71 -27.38
N ILE A 157 33.36 31.19 -27.83
CA ILE A 157 32.33 31.95 -28.51
C ILE A 157 31.12 32.02 -27.58
N GLU A 158 30.77 33.24 -27.22
CA GLU A 158 29.58 33.52 -26.40
C GLU A 158 28.53 34.20 -27.27
N LEU A 159 27.29 33.72 -27.19
CA LEU A 159 26.13 34.40 -27.73
C LEU A 159 25.47 35.13 -26.56
N ASP A 160 25.25 36.42 -26.71
CA ASP A 160 24.39 37.16 -25.79
C ASP A 160 22.92 37.15 -26.25
N GLU A 161 22.07 37.70 -25.40
CA GLU A 161 20.60 37.71 -25.57
C GLU A 161 20.14 38.51 -26.80
N ASP A 162 20.98 39.39 -27.35
CA ASP A 162 20.68 40.20 -28.53
C ASP A 162 21.20 39.58 -29.85
N GLY A 163 21.90 38.44 -29.75
CA GLY A 163 22.44 37.70 -30.89
C GLY A 163 23.84 38.16 -31.32
N THR A 164 24.50 39.03 -30.55
CA THR A 164 25.90 39.40 -30.75
C THR A 164 26.82 38.25 -30.34
N VAL A 165 27.82 38.01 -31.19
CA VAL A 165 28.75 36.88 -31.06
C VAL A 165 30.10 37.39 -30.58
N LYS A 166 30.41 37.18 -29.30
CA LYS A 166 31.70 37.59 -28.71
C LYS A 166 32.78 36.55 -29.01
N GLY A 167 34.03 37.01 -29.14
CA GLY A 167 35.18 36.15 -29.43
C GLY A 167 35.27 35.65 -30.88
N PHE A 168 34.22 35.86 -31.70
CA PHE A 168 34.23 35.49 -33.11
C PHE A 168 35.24 36.30 -33.93
N ASP A 169 35.26 37.63 -33.78
CA ASP A 169 36.11 38.51 -34.58
C ASP A 169 37.61 38.24 -34.39
N ASP A 170 38.03 37.90 -33.18
CA ASP A 170 39.43 37.59 -32.89
C ASP A 170 39.86 36.26 -33.51
N GLN A 171 38.99 35.26 -33.48
CA GLN A 171 39.22 33.99 -34.17
C GLN A 171 39.16 34.16 -35.70
N LEU A 172 38.26 35.01 -36.21
CA LEU A 172 38.13 35.29 -37.64
C LEU A 172 39.40 35.92 -38.22
N LYS A 173 40.10 36.78 -37.48
CA LYS A 173 41.40 37.35 -37.93
C LYS A 173 42.42 36.25 -38.21
N VAL A 174 42.58 35.32 -37.27
CA VAL A 174 43.51 34.17 -37.40
C VAL A 174 43.11 33.27 -38.57
N VAL A 175 41.81 32.98 -38.71
CA VAL A 175 41.29 32.19 -39.83
C VAL A 175 41.53 32.90 -41.17
N ARG A 176 41.31 34.21 -41.25
CA ARG A 176 41.58 34.98 -42.47
C ARG A 176 43.05 34.97 -42.83
N GLU A 177 43.96 35.09 -41.87
CA GLU A 177 45.39 35.06 -42.15
C GLU A 177 45.86 33.72 -42.72
N GLY A 178 45.33 32.62 -42.19
CA GLY A 178 45.69 31.26 -42.62
C GLY A 178 44.97 30.78 -43.89
N PHE A 179 43.80 31.34 -44.20
CA PHE A 179 42.93 30.85 -45.28
C PHE A 179 42.48 31.97 -46.25
N LYS A 180 43.36 32.93 -46.54
CA LYS A 180 43.05 34.11 -47.38
C LYS A 180 42.36 33.76 -48.69
N ASP A 181 42.84 32.70 -49.36
CA ASP A 181 42.30 32.24 -50.65
C ASP A 181 40.85 31.77 -50.59
N LEU A 182 40.32 31.48 -49.40
CA LEU A 182 38.93 31.08 -49.19
C LEU A 182 37.98 32.27 -49.00
N PHE A 183 38.51 33.49 -48.92
CA PHE A 183 37.72 34.72 -48.83
C PHE A 183 37.68 35.43 -50.17
N VAL A 184 36.59 36.14 -50.44
CA VAL A 184 36.45 36.97 -51.63
C VAL A 184 37.20 38.27 -51.38
N GLU A 185 38.21 38.56 -52.20
CA GLU A 185 38.87 39.87 -52.18
C GLU A 185 37.87 40.96 -52.59
N PRO A 186 37.91 42.14 -51.95
CA PRO A 186 37.05 43.25 -52.34
C PRO A 186 37.41 43.66 -53.78
N ILE A 187 36.55 43.28 -54.73
CA ILE A 187 36.63 43.76 -56.11
C ILE A 187 36.37 45.27 -56.06
N PRO A 188 37.30 46.14 -56.51
CA PRO A 188 37.04 47.57 -56.58
C PRO A 188 35.91 47.81 -57.59
N GLY A 189 34.72 48.19 -57.12
CA GLY A 189 33.69 48.81 -57.96
C GLY A 189 32.48 47.96 -58.38
N ASN A 190 31.95 47.04 -57.56
CA ASN A 190 30.63 46.45 -57.83
C ASN A 190 29.68 46.47 -56.63
N SER A 191 28.96 47.59 -56.46
CA SER A 191 27.79 47.71 -55.59
C SER A 191 26.57 47.11 -56.31
N GLY A 192 26.50 45.78 -56.37
CA GLY A 192 25.42 45.05 -57.02
C GLY A 192 24.51 44.35 -56.00
N ALA A 193 23.31 44.88 -55.83
CA ALA A 193 22.07 44.24 -55.34
C ALA A 193 22.11 43.42 -54.04
N ASN A 194 21.51 44.00 -52.99
CA ASN A 194 20.91 43.24 -51.89
C ASN A 194 19.66 42.50 -52.42
N PRO A 195 19.46 41.20 -52.15
CA PRO A 195 18.18 40.56 -52.49
C PRO A 195 17.07 41.09 -51.56
N PRO A 196 15.81 41.20 -52.02
CA PRO A 196 14.71 41.69 -51.19
C PRO A 196 14.46 40.70 -50.04
N GLY A 197 14.32 41.24 -48.83
CA GLY A 197 14.04 40.49 -47.62
C GLY A 197 12.84 39.56 -47.79
N GLY A 198 13.09 38.25 -47.75
CA GLY A 198 12.08 37.25 -47.48
C GLY A 198 11.70 37.37 -46.01
N GLY A 199 10.45 37.79 -45.74
CA GLY A 199 9.87 37.74 -44.41
C GLY A 199 9.76 36.29 -43.96
N ASN A 200 10.75 35.82 -43.20
CA ASN A 200 10.51 34.79 -42.20
C ASN A 200 10.14 35.53 -40.93
N GLU A 201 8.92 35.30 -40.44
CA GLU A 201 8.62 35.60 -39.04
C GLU A 201 9.68 34.92 -38.17
N PRO A 202 10.24 35.62 -37.17
CA PRO A 202 11.20 35.01 -36.27
C PRO A 202 10.56 33.76 -35.61
N PRO A 203 11.32 32.67 -35.41
CA PRO A 203 10.85 31.56 -34.59
C PRO A 203 10.33 32.14 -33.27
N LYS A 204 9.14 31.73 -32.83
CA LYS A 204 8.61 32.17 -31.53
C LYS A 204 9.67 31.84 -30.48
N ASP A 205 10.02 32.86 -29.70
CA ASP A 205 11.02 32.77 -28.65
C ASP A 205 10.56 31.78 -27.56
N GLU A 206 11.01 30.53 -27.67
CA GLU A 206 10.67 29.43 -26.75
C GLU A 206 11.15 29.71 -25.32
N SER A 207 12.09 30.64 -25.12
CA SER A 207 12.59 31.04 -23.80
C SER A 207 11.59 31.88 -22.99
N LYS A 208 10.52 32.36 -23.63
CA LYS A 208 9.44 33.15 -23.01
C LYS A 208 8.13 32.38 -22.90
N MET A 209 8.12 31.12 -23.31
CA MET A 209 6.94 30.26 -23.29
C MET A 209 6.78 29.68 -21.88
N THR A 210 5.56 29.72 -21.34
CA THR A 210 5.29 29.04 -20.06
C THR A 210 5.38 27.52 -20.26
N ASP A 211 5.68 26.77 -19.19
CA ASP A 211 5.77 25.30 -19.24
C ASP A 211 4.52 24.68 -19.89
N THR A 212 3.33 25.24 -19.60
CA THR A 212 2.05 24.80 -20.18
C THR A 212 1.97 25.00 -21.70
N GLU A 213 2.50 26.12 -22.19
CA GLU A 213 2.51 26.46 -23.61
C GLU A 213 3.55 25.61 -24.38
N TRP A 214 4.69 25.31 -23.77
CA TRP A 214 5.73 24.47 -24.37
C TRP A 214 5.25 23.04 -24.59
N PHE A 215 4.59 22.44 -23.59
CA PHE A 215 3.98 21.12 -23.72
C PHE A 215 2.85 21.11 -24.77
N ALA A 216 1.98 22.12 -24.80
CA ALA A 216 0.90 22.19 -25.78
C ALA A 216 1.39 22.24 -27.24
N ALA A 217 2.54 22.88 -27.49
CA ALA A 217 3.14 22.98 -28.83
C ALA A 217 3.75 21.65 -29.33
N HIS A 218 4.23 20.80 -28.42
CA HIS A 218 4.98 19.58 -28.75
C HIS A 218 4.20 18.27 -28.53
N THR A 219 3.00 18.31 -27.94
CA THR A 219 2.18 17.11 -27.66
C THR A 219 1.20 16.76 -28.79
N LYS A 220 1.18 17.49 -29.92
CA LYS A 220 0.32 17.21 -31.09
C LYS A 220 1.01 16.44 -32.23
N GLN A 221 2.04 15.66 -31.92
CA GLN A 221 2.59 14.67 -32.84
C GLN A 221 2.53 13.26 -32.22
N GLN A 222 1.31 12.73 -32.13
CA GLN A 222 1.04 11.29 -32.19
C GLN A 222 -0.16 11.07 -33.12
#